data_AF-X1D883-F1
#
_entry.id   AF-X1D883-F1
#
_cell.length_a   1.000
_cell.length_b   1.000
_cell.length_c   1.000
_cell.angle_alpha   90.00
_cell.angle_beta   90.00
_cell.angle_gamma   90.00
#
_symmetry.space_group_name_H-M   'P 1'
#
loop_
_entity.id
_entity.type
_entity.pdbx_description
1 polymer ?
#
loop_
_entity_poly.entity_id
_entity_poly.type
_entity_poly.pdbx_seq_one_letter_code
_entity_poly.pdbx_strand_id
1 'polypeptide(L)'
;TTYNTVHVDFVNPDGVWVLSEGCKVSNVRIEAESDGIGVFGIGTTLTSSGDDVTIEGCVFDCGAYFTSSYFIKLCEVAFAGASISNLIVKDNNVTAGTSFIAYGSVGYDFFNFNICNNVVEITDVAAATYAIILWANTTGTGIMISNNTFIGPFGVYLRNFTGCDVSHNAFVLGVANVATSVFGISAHTVTKSIISYNTFRERTGNTAVDLTGIRTQALTDFNISHNTIKEVQQGIYDAASTASSYVTIASNIIEAIDNGAGAGGVGIFTYCNNLIISNNQIYA
;
A
#
# COMPACT_ATOMS: atom_id res chain seq x y z
N THR A 1 -3.00 -15.29 -26.33
CA THR A 1 -3.74 -14.03 -26.31
C THR A 1 -2.83 -12.93 -26.85
N THR A 2 -3.29 -12.14 -27.81
CA THR A 2 -2.52 -11.04 -28.39
C THR A 2 -2.62 -9.86 -27.44
N TYR A 3 -1.52 -9.44 -26.82
CA TYR A 3 -1.48 -8.22 -25.99
C TYR A 3 -1.42 -7.02 -26.92
N ASN A 4 -2.41 -6.14 -26.86
CA ASN A 4 -2.36 -4.86 -27.56
C ASN A 4 -1.59 -3.88 -26.67
N THR A 5 -0.48 -3.34 -27.16
CA THR A 5 0.18 -2.20 -26.52
C THR A 5 -0.72 -0.99 -26.70
N VAL A 6 -1.24 -0.45 -25.60
CA VAL A 6 -2.05 0.77 -25.65
C VAL A 6 -1.13 1.94 -25.27
N HIS A 7 -0.87 2.83 -26.23
CA HIS A 7 -0.29 4.13 -25.94
C HIS A 7 -1.43 5.12 -25.76
N VAL A 8 -1.53 5.73 -24.58
CA VAL A 8 -2.54 6.74 -24.26
C VAL A 8 -1.82 8.04 -23.96
N ASP A 9 -1.76 8.92 -24.95
CA ASP A 9 -1.38 10.31 -24.73
C ASP A 9 -2.64 11.09 -24.34
N PHE A 10 -2.71 11.53 -23.09
CA PHE A 10 -3.66 12.58 -22.72
C PHE A 10 -2.93 13.91 -22.72
N VAL A 11 -3.31 14.78 -23.66
CA VAL A 11 -2.78 16.14 -23.75
C VAL A 11 -3.80 17.08 -23.14
N ASN A 12 -3.55 17.55 -21.91
CA ASN A 12 -4.22 18.75 -21.41
C ASN A 12 -3.48 19.96 -22.01
N PRO A 13 -4.12 21.12 -22.27
CA PRO A 13 -3.47 22.38 -22.63
C PRO A 13 -2.16 22.76 -21.90
N ASP A 14 -1.93 22.24 -20.68
CA ASP A 14 -0.79 22.60 -19.83
C ASP A 14 0.24 21.47 -19.60
N GLY A 15 0.11 20.29 -20.24
CA GLY A 15 1.09 19.21 -20.11
C GLY A 15 0.66 17.84 -20.67
N VAL A 16 1.65 17.04 -21.06
CA VAL A 16 1.48 15.68 -21.63
C VAL A 16 1.59 14.63 -20.52
N TRP A 17 0.61 13.74 -20.45
CA TRP A 17 0.68 12.50 -19.68
C TRP A 17 1.29 11.44 -20.57
N VAL A 18 2.34 10.75 -20.11
CA VAL A 18 2.96 9.67 -20.89
C VAL A 18 2.68 8.35 -20.20
N LEU A 19 1.65 7.64 -20.66
CA LEU A 19 1.61 6.19 -20.49
C LEU A 19 2.50 5.60 -21.58
N SER A 20 3.71 5.15 -21.21
CA SER A 20 4.71 4.74 -22.21
C SER A 20 4.27 3.53 -23.03
N GLU A 21 4.89 3.37 -24.20
CA GLU A 21 4.88 2.12 -24.95
C GLU A 21 5.31 0.96 -24.03
N GLY A 22 4.63 -0.19 -24.15
CA GLY A 22 4.92 -1.42 -23.38
C GLY A 22 3.92 -1.78 -22.28
N CYS A 23 3.03 -0.85 -21.91
CA CYS A 23 1.97 -1.11 -20.94
C CYS A 23 0.99 -2.18 -21.48
N LYS A 24 0.92 -3.32 -20.80
CA LYS A 24 0.00 -4.42 -21.09
C LYS A 24 -1.16 -4.34 -20.14
N VAL A 25 -2.35 -4.14 -20.71
CA VAL A 25 -3.58 -4.04 -19.95
C VAL A 25 -4.59 -5.03 -20.50
N SER A 26 -5.21 -5.83 -19.64
CA SER A 26 -6.31 -6.72 -20.01
C SER A 26 -7.47 -6.56 -19.04
N ASN A 27 -8.69 -6.54 -19.57
CA ASN A 27 -9.92 -6.48 -18.78
C ASN A 27 -9.97 -5.25 -17.85
N VAL A 28 -9.54 -4.08 -18.32
CA VAL A 28 -9.59 -2.81 -17.58
C VAL A 28 -10.30 -1.76 -18.41
N ARG A 29 -10.96 -0.81 -17.73
CA ARG A 29 -11.49 0.41 -18.34
C ARG A 29 -10.57 1.58 -18.02
N ILE A 30 -10.32 2.45 -19.00
CA ILE A 30 -9.63 3.73 -18.78
C ILE A 30 -10.71 4.75 -18.41
N GLU A 31 -10.58 5.41 -17.25
CA GLU A 31 -11.56 6.36 -16.73
C GLU A 31 -10.86 7.64 -16.27
N ALA A 32 -10.98 8.73 -17.04
CA ALA A 32 -10.58 10.06 -16.60
C ALA A 32 -11.76 10.75 -15.89
N GLU A 33 -11.62 11.05 -14.60
CA GLU A 33 -12.62 11.78 -13.81
C GLU A 33 -12.17 13.22 -13.53
N SER A 34 -13.14 14.13 -13.34
CA SER A 34 -12.91 15.58 -13.13
C SER A 34 -12.30 15.94 -11.78
N ASP A 35 -12.42 15.06 -10.78
CA ASP A 35 -12.15 15.39 -9.37
C ASP A 35 -10.88 14.71 -8.83
N GLY A 36 -10.16 14.02 -9.72
CA GLY A 36 -8.95 13.26 -9.44
C GLY A 36 -8.79 12.21 -10.53
N ILE A 37 -7.66 12.25 -11.25
CA ILE A 37 -7.51 11.45 -12.46
C ILE A 37 -6.98 10.08 -12.06
N GLY A 38 -7.81 9.04 -12.24
CA GLY A 38 -7.38 7.66 -12.28
C GLY A 38 -6.85 7.32 -13.67
N VAL A 39 -5.71 6.66 -13.80
CA VAL A 39 -5.27 6.17 -15.13
C VAL A 39 -6.10 4.94 -15.52
N PHE A 40 -6.34 4.05 -14.55
CA PHE A 40 -7.13 2.83 -14.73
C PHE A 40 -8.30 2.79 -13.74
N GLY A 41 -9.51 2.68 -14.28
CA GLY A 41 -10.74 2.44 -13.53
C GLY A 41 -11.12 0.96 -13.58
N ILE A 42 -11.16 0.28 -12.44
CA ILE A 42 -11.59 -1.13 -12.37
C ILE A 42 -13.01 -1.19 -11.81
N GLY A 43 -13.96 -1.59 -12.67
CA GLY A 43 -15.38 -1.77 -12.34
C GLY A 43 -15.82 -3.24 -12.27
N THR A 44 -17.02 -3.47 -11.73
CA THR A 44 -17.55 -4.80 -11.34
C THR A 44 -17.99 -5.69 -12.49
N THR A 45 -18.25 -5.15 -13.68
CA THR A 45 -18.66 -5.93 -14.86
C THR A 45 -17.57 -6.85 -15.41
N LEU A 46 -16.34 -6.70 -14.90
CA LEU A 46 -15.18 -7.48 -15.31
C LEU A 46 -14.96 -8.72 -14.45
N THR A 47 -15.66 -8.85 -13.30
CA THR A 47 -15.34 -9.86 -12.28
C THR A 47 -16.27 -11.08 -12.30
N SER A 48 -17.31 -11.07 -13.14
CA SER A 48 -18.21 -12.23 -13.30
C SER A 48 -17.70 -13.31 -14.26
N SER A 49 -16.68 -13.05 -15.08
CA SER A 49 -16.16 -14.02 -16.07
C SER A 49 -15.01 -14.89 -15.55
N GLY A 50 -14.42 -14.56 -14.39
CA GLY A 50 -13.25 -15.26 -13.87
C GLY A 50 -11.93 -14.91 -14.58
N ASP A 51 -11.93 -13.92 -15.48
CA ASP A 51 -10.73 -13.50 -16.19
C ASP A 51 -9.84 -12.60 -15.32
N ASP A 52 -8.53 -12.75 -15.46
CA ASP A 52 -7.56 -11.91 -14.76
C ASP A 52 -7.60 -10.47 -15.31
N VAL A 53 -7.60 -9.50 -14.40
CA VAL A 53 -7.36 -8.09 -14.70
C VAL A 53 -5.86 -7.86 -14.57
N THR A 54 -5.16 -7.61 -15.67
CA THR A 54 -3.70 -7.44 -15.65
C THR A 54 -3.31 -6.02 -16.04
N ILE A 55 -2.42 -5.41 -15.26
CA ILE A 55 -1.75 -4.13 -15.56
C ILE A 55 -0.24 -4.37 -15.37
N GLU A 56 0.50 -4.46 -16.47
CA GLU A 56 1.91 -4.85 -16.49
C GLU A 56 2.77 -3.89 -17.31
N GLY A 57 3.97 -3.58 -16.81
CA GLY A 57 5.01 -2.93 -17.61
C GLY A 57 4.74 -1.45 -17.94
N CYS A 58 3.87 -0.80 -17.19
CA CYS A 58 3.48 0.58 -17.46
C CYS A 58 4.44 1.55 -16.78
N VAL A 59 4.85 2.59 -17.51
CA VAL A 59 5.50 3.78 -16.92
C VAL A 59 4.47 4.89 -16.86
N PHE A 60 4.31 5.48 -15.69
CA PHE A 60 3.40 6.59 -15.43
C PHE A 60 4.11 7.67 -14.61
N ASP A 61 4.03 8.90 -15.07
CA ASP A 61 4.51 10.07 -14.34
C ASP A 61 3.41 11.13 -14.32
N CYS A 62 2.86 11.41 -13.14
CA CYS A 62 1.81 12.43 -12.98
C CYS A 62 2.32 13.87 -13.11
N GLY A 63 3.65 14.08 -13.09
CA GLY A 63 4.25 15.40 -13.03
C GLY A 63 3.91 16.19 -11.74
N ALA A 64 4.52 17.37 -11.59
CA ALA A 64 4.41 18.18 -10.36
C ALA A 64 3.04 18.87 -10.16
N TYR A 65 2.15 18.85 -11.15
CA TYR A 65 0.95 19.67 -11.17
C TYR A 65 -0.32 18.94 -10.71
N PHE A 66 -0.31 17.60 -10.70
CA PHE A 66 -1.49 16.79 -10.39
C PHE A 66 -1.37 16.12 -9.03
N THR A 67 -1.66 16.91 -8.00
CA THR A 67 -1.64 16.46 -6.60
C THR A 67 -2.72 15.41 -6.28
N SER A 68 -3.83 15.42 -7.04
CA SER A 68 -4.93 14.45 -6.93
C SER A 68 -4.91 13.45 -8.09
N SER A 69 -3.98 12.49 -8.08
CA SER A 69 -3.89 11.46 -9.13
C SER A 69 -3.71 10.06 -8.56
N TYR A 70 -4.37 9.10 -9.21
CA TYR A 70 -4.35 7.68 -8.89
C TYR A 70 -3.86 6.91 -10.11
N PHE A 71 -2.95 5.95 -9.94
CA PHE A 71 -2.63 5.06 -11.06
C PHE A 71 -3.78 4.08 -11.33
N ILE A 72 -4.24 3.39 -10.29
CA ILE A 72 -5.43 2.52 -10.33
C ILE A 72 -6.44 3.03 -9.30
N LYS A 73 -7.64 3.36 -9.79
CA LYS A 73 -8.81 3.67 -8.97
C LYS A 73 -9.80 2.52 -9.08
N LEU A 74 -10.20 1.96 -7.95
CA LEU A 74 -11.25 0.95 -7.87
C LEU A 74 -12.58 1.72 -7.73
N CYS A 75 -13.25 1.96 -8.87
CA CYS A 75 -14.27 3.01 -9.05
C CYS A 75 -15.66 2.66 -8.48
N GLU A 76 -16.36 3.73 -8.06
CA GLU A 76 -17.64 3.79 -7.34
C GLU A 76 -18.89 3.50 -8.19
N VAL A 77 -18.89 2.51 -9.08
CA VAL A 77 -20.11 2.25 -9.86
C VAL A 77 -21.16 1.59 -8.97
N ALA A 78 -21.86 2.42 -8.18
CA ALA A 78 -23.19 2.30 -7.59
C ALA A 78 -23.60 1.05 -6.79
N PHE A 79 -22.71 0.18 -6.29
CA PHE A 79 -23.16 -1.04 -5.61
C PHE A 79 -22.31 -1.42 -4.39
N ALA A 80 -22.80 -1.09 -3.18
CA ALA A 80 -22.30 -1.68 -1.94
C ALA A 80 -22.45 -3.21 -2.01
N GLY A 81 -21.37 -3.95 -1.70
CA GLY A 81 -21.36 -5.42 -1.70
C GLY A 81 -20.84 -6.07 -2.99
N ALA A 82 -20.22 -5.32 -3.90
CA ALA A 82 -19.53 -5.91 -5.04
C ALA A 82 -18.16 -6.50 -4.68
N SER A 83 -17.73 -7.51 -5.45
CA SER A 83 -16.41 -8.13 -5.31
C SER A 83 -15.50 -7.79 -6.49
N ILE A 84 -14.24 -7.54 -6.18
CA ILE A 84 -13.15 -7.40 -7.17
C ILE A 84 -12.21 -8.59 -6.99
N SER A 85 -11.96 -9.30 -8.08
CA SER A 85 -11.20 -10.55 -8.06
C SER A 85 -10.10 -10.55 -9.12
N ASN A 86 -9.03 -11.31 -8.88
CA ASN A 86 -8.00 -11.67 -9.87
C ASN A 86 -7.28 -10.44 -10.48
N LEU A 87 -6.89 -9.48 -9.64
CA LEU A 87 -6.12 -8.31 -10.07
C LEU A 87 -4.62 -8.61 -10.00
N ILE A 88 -3.93 -8.51 -11.14
CA ILE A 88 -2.49 -8.65 -11.28
C ILE A 88 -1.90 -7.30 -11.68
N VAL A 89 -1.08 -6.71 -10.82
CA VAL A 89 -0.39 -5.43 -11.08
C VAL A 89 1.09 -5.64 -10.90
N LYS A 90 1.86 -5.60 -11.99
CA LYS A 90 3.29 -5.91 -11.89
C LYS A 90 4.20 -5.17 -12.83
N ASP A 91 5.48 -5.09 -12.45
CA ASP A 91 6.55 -4.55 -13.28
C ASP A 91 6.26 -3.09 -13.74
N ASN A 92 5.52 -2.31 -12.94
CA ASN A 92 5.20 -0.92 -13.25
C ASN A 92 6.19 0.06 -12.60
N ASN A 93 6.39 1.21 -13.22
CA ASN A 93 7.13 2.33 -12.66
C ASN A 93 6.24 3.58 -12.63
N VAL A 94 5.80 3.99 -11.45
CA VAL A 94 4.71 4.94 -11.27
C VAL A 94 5.12 6.05 -10.33
N THR A 95 4.98 7.30 -10.77
CA THR A 95 4.91 8.49 -9.91
C THR A 95 3.47 9.00 -9.90
N ALA A 96 2.85 9.04 -8.72
CA ALA A 96 1.46 9.49 -8.55
C ALA A 96 1.33 10.55 -7.45
N GLY A 97 0.26 11.35 -7.55
CA GLY A 97 -0.06 12.40 -6.59
C GLY A 97 -0.63 11.86 -5.28
N THR A 98 -1.55 10.90 -5.35
CA THR A 98 -2.35 10.46 -4.20
C THR A 98 -2.11 9.01 -3.80
N SER A 99 -2.25 8.08 -4.75
CA SER A 99 -2.05 6.64 -4.53
C SER A 99 -1.68 5.92 -5.82
N PHE A 100 -1.05 4.77 -5.68
CA PHE A 100 -0.87 3.82 -6.78
C PHE A 100 -2.11 2.96 -6.97
N ILE A 101 -2.67 2.40 -5.89
CA ILE A 101 -3.95 1.67 -5.91
C ILE A 101 -4.81 2.18 -4.77
N ALA A 102 -5.99 2.72 -5.07
CA ALA A 102 -6.95 3.16 -4.07
C ALA A 102 -8.38 2.73 -4.40
N TYR A 103 -9.20 2.56 -3.37
CA TYR A 103 -10.63 2.30 -3.51
C TYR A 103 -11.44 3.59 -3.36
N GLY A 104 -12.53 3.73 -4.13
CA GLY A 104 -13.55 4.75 -3.90
C GLY A 104 -14.32 4.49 -2.60
N SER A 105 -14.94 5.49 -1.99
CA SER A 105 -15.38 5.58 -0.58
C SER A 105 -16.30 4.47 0.00
N VAL A 106 -16.59 3.42 -0.74
CA VAL A 106 -17.51 2.31 -0.42
C VAL A 106 -16.71 1.00 -0.26
N GLY A 107 -17.06 0.16 0.72
CA GLY A 107 -16.39 -1.12 0.93
C GLY A 107 -16.67 -2.14 -0.18
N TYR A 108 -15.60 -2.72 -0.74
CA TYR A 108 -15.64 -3.85 -1.67
C TYR A 108 -15.16 -5.13 -0.98
N ASP A 109 -15.48 -6.32 -1.49
CA ASP A 109 -14.72 -7.51 -1.11
C ASP A 109 -13.65 -7.79 -2.17
N PHE A 110 -12.45 -8.18 -1.75
CA PHE A 110 -11.30 -8.34 -2.63
C PHE A 110 -10.78 -9.76 -2.61
N PHE A 111 -10.50 -10.35 -3.77
CA PHE A 111 -10.06 -11.73 -3.89
C PHE A 111 -8.89 -11.86 -4.86
N ASN A 112 -7.82 -12.55 -4.44
CA ASN A 112 -6.70 -12.93 -5.33
C ASN A 112 -6.05 -11.74 -6.03
N PHE A 113 -5.47 -10.83 -5.25
CA PHE A 113 -4.69 -9.72 -5.81
C PHE A 113 -3.21 -10.09 -5.76
N ASN A 114 -2.49 -9.87 -6.84
CA ASN A 114 -1.05 -10.02 -6.91
C ASN A 114 -0.44 -8.71 -7.40
N ILE A 115 0.17 -7.98 -6.47
CA ILE A 115 0.80 -6.68 -6.72
C ILE A 115 2.30 -6.85 -6.50
N CYS A 116 3.09 -6.94 -7.57
CA CYS A 116 4.51 -7.25 -7.44
C CYS A 116 5.46 -6.53 -8.39
N ASN A 117 6.73 -6.39 -7.98
CA ASN A 117 7.78 -5.79 -8.81
C ASN A 117 7.50 -4.35 -9.29
N ASN A 118 6.70 -3.58 -8.55
CA ASN A 118 6.42 -2.19 -8.91
C ASN A 118 7.40 -1.23 -8.21
N VAL A 119 7.80 -0.17 -8.90
CA VAL A 119 8.45 1.00 -8.30
C VAL A 119 7.41 2.11 -8.26
N VAL A 120 7.10 2.59 -7.06
CA VAL A 120 6.01 3.53 -6.81
C VAL A 120 6.52 4.70 -5.98
N GLU A 121 6.40 5.90 -6.53
CA GLU A 121 6.64 7.15 -5.82
C GLU A 121 5.31 7.92 -5.66
N ILE A 122 4.97 8.26 -4.43
CA ILE A 122 3.84 9.14 -4.12
C ILE A 122 4.38 10.51 -3.71
N THR A 123 4.01 11.54 -4.45
CA THR A 123 4.51 12.90 -4.23
C THR A 123 4.01 13.50 -2.91
N ASP A 124 4.84 14.35 -2.28
CA ASP A 124 4.54 14.99 -0.99
C ASP A 124 3.51 16.12 -1.13
N VAL A 125 2.24 15.76 -1.28
CA VAL A 125 1.14 16.72 -1.34
C VAL A 125 0.28 16.60 -0.08
N ALA A 126 -0.37 17.69 0.35
CA ALA A 126 -1.15 17.72 1.60
C ALA A 126 -2.30 16.69 1.66
N ALA A 127 -2.70 16.13 0.51
CA ALA A 127 -3.71 15.09 0.39
C ALA A 127 -3.14 13.68 0.13
N ALA A 128 -1.80 13.50 0.12
CA ALA A 128 -1.18 12.23 -0.18
C ALA A 128 -1.54 11.18 0.87
N THR A 129 -1.79 9.96 0.39
CA THR A 129 -2.26 8.84 1.22
C THR A 129 -1.34 7.63 1.04
N TYR A 130 -1.79 6.42 1.39
CA TYR A 130 -1.01 5.21 1.13
C TYR A 130 -0.86 4.96 -0.37
N ALA A 131 0.32 4.47 -0.75
CA ALA A 131 0.57 3.98 -2.10
C ALA A 131 -0.46 2.90 -2.47
N ILE A 132 -0.75 1.97 -1.56
CA ILE A 132 -1.84 1.00 -1.71
C ILE A 132 -2.82 1.16 -0.56
N ILE A 133 -4.09 1.39 -0.86
CA ILE A 133 -5.18 1.39 0.11
C ILE A 133 -6.23 0.36 -0.31
N LEU A 134 -6.38 -0.68 0.50
CA LEU A 134 -7.45 -1.66 0.34
C LEU A 134 -8.22 -1.78 1.65
N TRP A 135 -9.54 -1.56 1.61
CA TRP A 135 -10.43 -1.73 2.76
C TRP A 135 -11.63 -2.58 2.33
N ALA A 136 -11.65 -3.82 2.81
CA ALA A 136 -12.74 -4.74 2.49
C ALA A 136 -14.01 -4.44 3.31
N ASN A 137 -15.19 -4.60 2.72
CA ASN A 137 -16.45 -4.41 3.44
C ASN A 137 -16.64 -5.47 4.53
N THR A 138 -16.53 -6.75 4.14
CA THR A 138 -16.72 -7.87 5.05
C THR A 138 -15.40 -8.60 5.29
N THR A 139 -14.83 -9.21 4.26
CA THR A 139 -13.53 -9.90 4.33
C THR A 139 -12.96 -10.02 2.93
N GLY A 140 -11.74 -9.49 2.72
CA GLY A 140 -10.94 -9.81 1.52
C GLY A 140 -9.99 -10.98 1.78
N THR A 141 -9.58 -11.70 0.74
CA THR A 141 -8.62 -12.82 0.84
C THR A 141 -7.67 -12.93 -0.34
N GLY A 142 -6.52 -13.56 -0.12
CA GLY A 142 -5.56 -13.87 -1.20
C GLY A 142 -4.87 -12.63 -1.76
N ILE A 143 -4.53 -11.67 -0.89
CA ILE A 143 -3.78 -10.48 -1.29
C ILE A 143 -2.29 -10.76 -1.10
N MET A 144 -1.53 -10.69 -2.19
CA MET A 144 -0.08 -10.76 -2.21
C MET A 144 0.47 -9.42 -2.69
N ILE A 145 1.27 -8.75 -1.84
CA ILE A 145 1.98 -7.52 -2.18
C ILE A 145 3.47 -7.81 -1.96
N SER A 146 4.24 -8.00 -3.04
CA SER A 146 5.63 -8.43 -2.91
C SER A 146 6.62 -7.82 -3.89
N ASN A 147 7.88 -7.70 -3.49
CA ASN A 147 8.97 -7.17 -4.34
C ASN A 147 8.72 -5.76 -4.87
N ASN A 148 7.91 -4.93 -4.20
CA ASN A 148 7.68 -3.55 -4.60
C ASN A 148 8.63 -2.60 -3.87
N THR A 149 8.93 -1.46 -4.50
CA THR A 149 9.58 -0.32 -3.85
C THR A 149 8.59 0.84 -3.75
N PHE A 150 8.29 1.27 -2.52
CA PHE A 150 7.41 2.39 -2.24
C PHE A 150 8.23 3.56 -1.68
N ILE A 151 8.10 4.73 -2.29
CA ILE A 151 8.75 5.97 -1.88
C ILE A 151 7.66 7.00 -1.61
N GLY A 152 7.68 7.62 -0.43
CA GLY A 152 6.78 8.72 -0.09
C GLY A 152 6.16 8.61 1.31
N PRO A 153 4.98 9.20 1.51
CA PRO A 153 4.40 9.42 2.83
C PRO A 153 3.80 8.18 3.48
N PHE A 154 3.33 7.19 2.72
CA PHE A 154 2.65 6.02 3.30
C PHE A 154 2.76 4.84 2.33
N GLY A 155 3.02 3.63 2.84
CA GLY A 155 3.18 2.44 2.01
C GLY A 155 1.86 1.73 1.72
N VAL A 156 1.47 0.79 2.59
CA VAL A 156 0.32 -0.10 2.38
C VAL A 156 -0.67 0.00 3.54
N TYR A 157 -1.96 0.15 3.23
CA TYR A 157 -3.07 0.03 4.16
C TYR A 157 -3.96 -1.14 3.80
N LEU A 158 -4.16 -2.06 4.76
CA LEU A 158 -5.07 -3.20 4.65
C LEU A 158 -6.08 -3.18 5.80
N ARG A 159 -7.37 -3.26 5.47
CA ARG A 159 -8.45 -3.40 6.46
C ARG A 159 -9.45 -4.50 6.14
N ASN A 160 -9.79 -5.31 7.14
CA ASN A 160 -10.75 -6.42 7.05
C ASN A 160 -10.31 -7.53 6.08
N PHE A 161 -9.12 -8.09 6.26
CA PHE A 161 -8.60 -9.13 5.36
C PHE A 161 -8.23 -10.44 6.09
N THR A 162 -8.18 -11.53 5.34
CA THR A 162 -7.63 -12.81 5.79
C THR A 162 -6.65 -13.39 4.77
N GLY A 163 -5.59 -14.07 5.21
CA GLY A 163 -4.68 -14.75 4.27
C GLY A 163 -3.92 -13.81 3.35
N CYS A 164 -3.44 -12.68 3.87
CA CYS A 164 -2.58 -11.73 3.13
C CYS A 164 -1.11 -12.04 3.34
N ASP A 165 -0.32 -11.78 2.30
CA ASP A 165 1.15 -11.79 2.34
C ASP A 165 1.67 -10.44 1.84
N VAL A 166 2.28 -9.67 2.73
CA VAL A 166 3.02 -8.46 2.36
C VAL A 166 4.50 -8.73 2.62
N SER A 167 5.26 -9.05 1.58
CA SER A 167 6.64 -9.48 1.75
C SER A 167 7.65 -9.00 0.73
N HIS A 168 8.93 -8.92 1.12
CA HIS A 168 10.02 -8.53 0.22
C HIS A 168 9.86 -7.12 -0.39
N ASN A 169 9.11 -6.21 0.25
CA ASN A 169 8.97 -4.84 -0.22
C ASN A 169 10.01 -3.92 0.43
N ALA A 170 10.40 -2.87 -0.28
CA ALA A 170 11.21 -1.77 0.24
C ALA A 170 10.33 -0.52 0.43
N PHE A 171 10.40 0.07 1.62
CA PHE A 171 9.66 1.28 1.99
C PHE A 171 10.66 2.39 2.34
N VAL A 172 10.62 3.48 1.58
CA VAL A 172 11.38 4.71 1.85
C VAL A 172 10.37 5.77 2.29
N LEU A 173 10.25 5.94 3.60
CA LEU A 173 9.12 6.59 4.22
C LEU A 173 9.46 7.99 4.70
N GLY A 174 8.59 8.95 4.40
CA GLY A 174 8.68 10.28 4.98
C GLY A 174 8.05 11.33 4.07
N VAL A 175 7.81 12.49 4.67
CA VAL A 175 7.24 13.66 4.00
C VAL A 175 8.20 14.83 4.11
N ALA A 176 8.37 15.56 3.01
CA ALA A 176 8.93 16.89 3.08
C ALA A 176 7.81 17.90 3.38
N ASN A 177 7.90 18.60 4.52
CA ASN A 177 7.14 19.81 4.85
C ASN A 177 5.73 19.63 5.44
N VAL A 178 5.31 18.42 5.81
CA VAL A 178 4.01 18.20 6.48
C VAL A 178 4.23 17.47 7.81
N ALA A 179 3.73 18.04 8.90
CA ALA A 179 3.73 17.40 10.22
C ALA A 179 2.53 16.43 10.32
N THR A 180 2.69 15.22 9.80
CA THR A 180 1.70 14.14 9.90
C THR A 180 2.34 12.84 10.40
N SER A 181 1.51 11.91 10.88
CA SER A 181 1.93 10.51 11.03
C SER A 181 2.14 9.88 9.65
N VAL A 182 3.13 9.01 9.55
CA VAL A 182 3.55 8.24 8.37
C VAL A 182 3.69 6.78 8.78
N PHE A 183 3.12 5.89 7.97
CA PHE A 183 3.12 4.46 8.23
C PHE A 183 3.60 3.68 7.01
N GLY A 184 4.56 2.77 7.21
CA GLY A 184 5.01 1.85 6.17
C GLY A 184 3.93 0.86 5.79
N ILE A 185 3.55 -0.01 6.73
CA ILE A 185 2.40 -0.90 6.59
C ILE A 185 1.44 -0.62 7.74
N SER A 186 0.15 -0.51 7.43
CA SER A 186 -0.94 -0.37 8.41
C SER A 186 -1.96 -1.49 8.20
N ALA A 187 -2.07 -2.40 9.16
CA ALA A 187 -2.96 -3.57 9.08
C ALA A 187 -4.04 -3.53 10.18
N HIS A 188 -5.31 -3.46 9.78
CA HIS A 188 -6.45 -3.27 10.68
C HIS A 188 -7.48 -4.40 10.51
N THR A 189 -7.79 -5.16 11.57
CA THR A 189 -8.72 -6.29 11.48
C THR A 189 -8.26 -7.30 10.41
N VAL A 190 -7.01 -7.75 10.51
CA VAL A 190 -6.40 -8.68 9.55
C VAL A 190 -6.07 -10.01 10.23
N THR A 191 -6.41 -11.12 9.59
CA THR A 191 -6.29 -12.46 10.18
C THR A 191 -5.50 -13.45 9.32
N LYS A 192 -4.81 -14.43 9.91
CA LYS A 192 -4.10 -15.49 9.15
C LYS A 192 -3.13 -14.95 8.10
N SER A 193 -2.46 -13.85 8.41
CA SER A 193 -1.68 -13.08 7.44
C SER A 193 -0.24 -12.90 7.90
N ILE A 194 0.63 -12.51 6.96
CA ILE A 194 2.07 -12.39 7.17
C ILE A 194 2.57 -11.05 6.63
N ILE A 195 3.41 -10.38 7.42
CA ILE A 195 4.28 -9.29 6.98
C ILE A 195 5.72 -9.77 7.15
N SER A 196 6.45 -10.00 6.06
CA SER A 196 7.81 -10.55 6.18
C SER A 196 8.83 -10.07 5.17
N TYR A 197 10.11 -10.10 5.54
CA TYR A 197 11.21 -9.74 4.63
C TYR A 197 11.11 -8.34 4.02
N ASN A 198 10.35 -7.42 4.63
CA ASN A 198 10.27 -6.04 4.16
C ASN A 198 11.40 -5.21 4.76
N THR A 199 11.87 -4.21 4.01
CA THR A 199 12.84 -3.22 4.47
C THR A 199 12.17 -1.86 4.58
N PHE A 200 12.35 -1.18 5.70
CA PHE A 200 11.83 0.17 5.96
C PHE A 200 12.99 1.08 6.29
N ARG A 201 13.01 2.27 5.70
CA ARG A 201 13.95 3.33 6.05
C ARG A 201 13.31 4.70 5.98
N GLU A 202 13.84 5.65 6.74
CA GLU A 202 13.44 7.05 6.62
C GLU A 202 13.93 7.65 5.30
N ARG A 203 13.10 8.52 4.74
CA ARG A 203 13.44 9.37 3.61
C ARG A 203 14.25 10.56 4.12
N THR A 204 15.38 10.84 3.47
CA THR A 204 16.20 12.02 3.79
C THR A 204 15.37 13.31 3.75
N GLY A 205 15.46 14.12 4.82
CA GLY A 205 14.71 15.37 4.94
C GLY A 205 13.26 15.20 5.45
N ASN A 206 12.92 14.03 5.99
CA ASN A 206 11.62 13.77 6.59
C ASN A 206 11.31 14.75 7.74
N THR A 207 10.07 15.24 7.76
CA THR A 207 9.52 16.11 8.81
C THR A 207 8.30 15.50 9.52
N ALA A 208 8.02 14.21 9.32
CA ALA A 208 6.91 13.52 9.97
C ALA A 208 7.04 13.56 11.50
N VAL A 209 5.90 13.73 12.18
CA VAL A 209 5.85 13.76 13.65
C VAL A 209 5.74 12.37 14.28
N ASP A 210 5.37 11.38 13.47
CA ASP A 210 5.25 9.98 13.85
C ASP A 210 5.56 9.13 12.62
N LEU A 211 6.72 8.50 12.60
CA LEU A 211 7.20 7.65 11.51
C LEU A 211 7.29 6.21 12.02
N THR A 212 6.28 5.40 11.71
CA THR A 212 6.22 3.99 12.11
C THR A 212 6.46 3.06 10.93
N GLY A 213 7.32 2.05 11.10
CA GLY A 213 7.51 0.98 10.11
C GLY A 213 6.23 0.15 9.91
N ILE A 214 5.78 -0.54 10.95
CA ILE A 214 4.59 -1.39 10.91
C ILE A 214 3.61 -0.98 12.01
N ARG A 215 2.43 -0.50 11.61
CA ARG A 215 1.30 -0.22 12.48
C ARG A 215 0.24 -1.31 12.35
N THR A 216 -0.28 -1.75 13.48
CA THR A 216 -1.26 -2.83 13.55
C THR A 216 -2.43 -2.49 14.46
N GLN A 217 -3.57 -3.13 14.22
CA GLN A 217 -4.75 -3.00 15.04
C GLN A 217 -5.65 -4.24 14.86
N ALA A 218 -6.04 -4.88 15.97
CA ALA A 218 -7.00 -5.99 15.98
C ALA A 218 -6.58 -7.16 15.07
N LEU A 219 -5.38 -7.69 15.27
CA LEU A 219 -4.85 -8.82 14.49
C LEU A 219 -5.30 -10.18 15.05
N THR A 220 -5.42 -11.22 14.22
CA THR A 220 -5.62 -12.59 14.72
C THR A 220 -4.83 -13.61 13.90
N ASP A 221 -4.08 -14.52 14.53
CA ASP A 221 -3.23 -15.49 13.83
C ASP A 221 -2.28 -14.80 12.82
N PHE A 222 -1.51 -13.81 13.30
CA PHE A 222 -0.75 -12.92 12.43
C PHE A 222 0.76 -13.03 12.69
N ASN A 223 1.57 -13.04 11.63
CA ASN A 223 3.02 -13.15 11.74
C ASN A 223 3.73 -11.91 11.18
N ILE A 224 4.58 -11.28 11.98
CA ILE A 224 5.49 -10.21 11.58
C ILE A 224 6.91 -10.72 11.73
N SER A 225 7.59 -11.06 10.63
CA SER A 225 8.91 -11.67 10.75
C SER A 225 9.94 -11.30 9.68
N HIS A 226 11.22 -11.36 10.03
CA HIS A 226 12.33 -11.11 9.09
C HIS A 226 12.30 -9.72 8.43
N ASN A 227 11.61 -8.75 9.03
CA ASN A 227 11.62 -7.37 8.52
C ASN A 227 12.85 -6.63 9.05
N THR A 228 13.38 -5.72 8.24
CA THR A 228 14.44 -4.79 8.62
C THR A 228 13.88 -3.38 8.67
N ILE A 229 13.79 -2.81 9.86
CA ILE A 229 13.19 -1.50 10.12
C ILE A 229 14.29 -0.59 10.62
N LYS A 230 14.74 0.37 9.81
CA LYS A 230 15.85 1.27 10.12
C LYS A 230 15.40 2.71 10.05
N GLU A 231 16.01 3.56 10.87
CA GLU A 231 15.90 5.02 10.80
C GLU A 231 14.47 5.58 10.96
N VAL A 232 13.49 4.77 11.35
CA VAL A 232 12.13 5.21 11.68
C VAL A 232 12.00 5.52 13.16
N GLN A 233 10.99 6.30 13.57
CA GLN A 233 10.78 6.64 14.99
C GLN A 233 10.21 5.46 15.79
N GLN A 234 9.32 4.67 15.17
CA GLN A 234 8.72 3.48 15.78
C GLN A 234 8.88 2.26 14.89
N GLY A 235 9.31 1.14 15.48
CA GLY A 235 9.49 -0.12 14.77
C GLY A 235 8.16 -0.78 14.42
N ILE A 236 7.58 -1.45 15.41
CA ILE A 236 6.28 -2.14 15.33
C ILE A 236 5.37 -1.61 16.43
N TYR A 237 4.21 -1.08 16.06
CA TYR A 237 3.24 -0.48 16.98
C TYR A 237 1.85 -1.08 16.80
N ASP A 238 1.25 -1.59 17.89
CA ASP A 238 -0.16 -1.98 17.96
C ASP A 238 -0.99 -0.86 18.59
N ALA A 239 -1.91 -0.31 17.81
CA ALA A 239 -2.72 0.82 18.22
C ALA A 239 -3.96 0.43 19.05
N ALA A 240 -4.33 -0.86 19.15
CA ALA A 240 -5.53 -1.28 19.88
C ALA A 240 -5.20 -2.15 21.09
N SER A 241 -5.77 -1.75 22.24
CA SER A 241 -5.32 -2.24 23.55
C SER A 241 -5.75 -3.66 23.95
N THR A 242 -6.60 -4.36 23.19
CA THR A 242 -7.05 -5.73 23.57
C THR A 242 -7.58 -6.62 22.44
N ALA A 243 -7.73 -6.13 21.21
CA ALA A 243 -8.39 -6.90 20.14
C ALA A 243 -7.44 -7.86 19.40
N SER A 244 -6.13 -7.67 19.51
CA SER A 244 -5.14 -8.52 18.84
C SER A 244 -4.98 -9.85 19.59
N SER A 245 -4.91 -10.98 18.86
CA SER A 245 -4.66 -12.30 19.44
C SER A 245 -3.79 -13.22 18.57
N TYR A 246 -3.02 -14.12 19.18
CA TYR A 246 -2.18 -15.10 18.46
C TYR A 246 -1.21 -14.45 17.46
N VAL A 247 -0.52 -13.40 17.89
CA VAL A 247 0.46 -12.69 17.06
C VAL A 247 1.87 -13.21 17.35
N THR A 248 2.62 -13.47 16.28
CA THR A 248 4.06 -13.80 16.36
C THR A 248 4.88 -12.65 15.77
N ILE A 249 5.85 -12.15 16.52
CA ILE A 249 6.82 -11.15 16.08
C ILE A 249 8.21 -11.76 16.20
N ALA A 250 8.81 -12.17 15.08
CA ALA A 250 10.02 -12.98 15.10
C ALA A 250 11.11 -12.56 14.11
N SER A 251 12.37 -12.65 14.51
CA SER A 251 13.51 -12.47 13.60
C SER A 251 13.56 -11.11 12.88
N ASN A 252 12.99 -10.05 13.46
CA ASN A 252 13.09 -8.70 12.89
C ASN A 252 14.37 -7.99 13.35
N ILE A 253 14.90 -7.12 12.50
CA ILE A 253 15.98 -6.18 12.83
C ILE A 253 15.34 -4.79 12.94
N ILE A 254 15.44 -4.16 14.10
CA ILE A 254 14.86 -2.83 14.36
C ILE A 254 15.98 -1.92 14.85
N GLU A 255 16.25 -0.85 14.11
CA GLU A 255 17.19 0.21 14.40
C GLU A 255 16.42 1.53 14.28
N ALA A 256 15.66 1.89 15.32
CA ALA A 256 14.81 3.08 15.30
C ALA A 256 15.54 4.27 15.92
N ILE A 257 15.29 5.47 15.40
CA ILE A 257 15.90 6.71 15.92
C ILE A 257 14.92 7.35 16.90
N ASP A 258 15.36 7.54 18.14
CA ASP A 258 14.61 8.35 19.10
C ASP A 258 14.76 9.83 18.74
N ASN A 259 13.78 10.36 18.01
CA ASN A 259 13.75 11.77 17.60
C ASN A 259 13.12 12.70 18.66
N GLY A 260 12.85 12.22 19.89
CA GLY A 260 12.50 13.07 21.04
C GLY A 260 11.16 13.83 20.98
N ALA A 261 10.39 13.74 19.90
CA ALA A 261 9.10 14.40 19.74
C ALA A 261 7.99 13.38 19.41
N GLY A 262 6.97 13.28 20.25
CA GLY A 262 5.65 12.77 19.83
C GLY A 262 5.17 11.48 20.48
N ALA A 263 5.92 10.38 20.40
CA ALA A 263 5.56 9.11 21.05
C ALA A 263 6.80 8.21 21.15
N GLY A 264 7.44 8.21 22.32
CA GLY A 264 8.64 7.43 22.58
C GLY A 264 8.42 5.93 22.36
N GLY A 265 9.27 5.31 21.54
CA GLY A 265 9.22 3.87 21.34
C GLY A 265 10.15 3.38 20.23
N VAL A 266 11.43 3.21 20.56
CA VAL A 266 12.31 2.33 19.78
C VAL A 266 11.87 0.89 20.03
N GLY A 267 11.54 0.13 18.98
CA GLY A 267 11.30 -1.31 19.08
C GLY A 267 9.86 -1.76 18.82
N ILE A 268 9.32 -2.58 19.73
CA ILE A 268 8.04 -3.28 19.58
C ILE A 268 7.11 -2.88 20.72
N PHE A 269 5.95 -2.34 20.38
CA PHE A 269 4.90 -1.99 21.33
C PHE A 269 3.60 -2.69 20.94
N THR A 270 3.07 -3.57 21.80
CA THR A 270 1.87 -4.35 21.48
C THR A 270 1.02 -4.69 22.70
N TYR A 271 -0.28 -4.80 22.49
CA TYR A 271 -1.28 -5.18 23.50
C TYR A 271 -1.98 -6.51 23.16
N CYS A 272 -1.28 -7.41 22.47
CA CYS A 272 -1.84 -8.67 21.99
C CYS A 272 -2.04 -9.73 23.09
N ASN A 273 -3.18 -10.42 23.05
CA ASN A 273 -3.41 -11.64 23.81
C ASN A 273 -2.70 -12.83 23.12
N ASN A 274 -1.95 -13.67 23.85
CA ASN A 274 -1.16 -14.76 23.25
C ASN A 274 -0.13 -14.26 22.21
N LEU A 275 0.89 -13.59 22.72
CA LEU A 275 1.96 -12.99 21.93
C LEU A 275 3.23 -13.83 22.03
N ILE A 276 3.87 -14.09 20.89
CA ILE A 276 5.21 -14.69 20.83
C ILE A 276 6.17 -13.65 20.26
N ILE A 277 7.14 -13.21 21.05
CA ILE A 277 8.27 -12.39 20.59
C ILE A 277 9.54 -13.24 20.69
N SER A 278 10.25 -13.43 19.56
CA SER A 278 11.47 -14.25 19.57
C SER A 278 12.50 -13.80 18.53
N ASN A 279 13.79 -13.97 18.81
CA ASN A 279 14.89 -13.73 17.86
C ASN A 279 14.94 -12.34 17.20
N ASN A 280 14.31 -11.31 17.77
CA ASN A 280 14.40 -9.95 17.25
C ASN A 280 15.72 -9.30 17.72
N GLN A 281 16.34 -8.53 16.83
CA GLN A 281 17.49 -7.67 17.14
C GLN A 281 17.00 -6.23 17.19
N ILE A 282 17.04 -5.61 18.37
CA ILE A 282 16.60 -4.22 18.58
C ILE A 282 17.82 -3.40 19.00
N TYR A 283 18.17 -2.43 18.18
CA TYR A 283 19.23 -1.44 18.40
C TYR A 283 18.57 -0.12 18.78
N ALA A 284 19.06 0.49 19.86
CA ALA A 284 18.61 1.77 20.40
C ALA A 284 19.75 2.79 20.38
#